data_AF-A0A1F7U2V4-F1
#
_entry.id   AF-A0A1F7U2V4-F1
#
_cell.length_a   1.000
_cell.length_b   1.000
_cell.length_c   1.000
_cell.angle_alpha   90.00
_cell.angle_beta   90.00
_cell.angle_gamma   90.00
#
_symmetry.space_group_name_H-M   'P 1'
#
loop_
_entity.id
_entity.type
_entity.pdbx_description
1 polymer ?
#
loop_
_entity_poly.entity_id
_entity_poly.type
_entity_poly.pdbx_seq_one_letter_code
_entity_poly.pdbx_strand_id
1 'polypeptide(L)'
;MKHEKPTGDHGSPTAVLNQEKSRAVGAAIAQIKERFGDGSIMRLGESKHQTVDAIPSGCLSLDLATGVGGLPRGRVIEIYGPEASGKTTLALHVVAELQKMGGTAAFVDAEHALDPQYAARIGVNVTNLLISQPDNGEQALEITETLVRSGAVDIVVVDSVAALVPKAEIEGEMGDQHMGLQARLMSQALRKLTGIVSKTNTMVIFINQIRMKIGIVFGNPETTTGGNALKFYSSVRLEVRRSAQIKKDERVIGNQVNVKVAKNKVAPPFRTCSFDIMYNEGISVTGDLLDLGTEKGVVAKSGNSYAFGEVKLGVGRETAKAFLKSEPKLIKQIREAVIKAVREAETVKAPEREMAKA
;
A
#
# COMPACT_ATOMS: atom_id res chain seq x y z
N MET A 1 -52.01 -35.33 54.85
CA MET A 1 -50.69 -35.75 54.35
C MET A 1 -50.30 -34.83 53.22
N LYS A 2 -49.18 -34.11 53.37
CA LYS A 2 -48.63 -33.19 52.37
C LYS A 2 -47.96 -34.00 51.27
N HIS A 3 -48.30 -33.76 50.01
CA HIS A 3 -47.49 -34.19 48.87
C HIS A 3 -46.83 -32.94 48.26
N GLU A 4 -45.52 -32.80 48.51
CA GLU A 4 -44.63 -31.95 47.73
C GLU A 4 -44.51 -32.52 46.30
N LYS A 5 -44.72 -31.68 45.29
CA LYS A 5 -44.24 -31.94 43.93
C LYS A 5 -42.93 -31.16 43.75
N PRO A 6 -41.85 -31.79 43.25
CA PRO A 6 -40.59 -31.09 43.03
C PRO A 6 -40.71 -30.22 41.77
N THR A 7 -40.28 -28.97 41.89
CA THR A 7 -40.04 -28.05 40.78
C THR A 7 -38.77 -28.47 40.05
N GLY A 8 -38.93 -29.12 38.88
CA GLY A 8 -37.84 -29.41 37.94
C GLY A 8 -37.89 -28.45 36.77
N ASP A 9 -37.07 -27.41 36.82
CA ASP A 9 -36.75 -26.54 35.68
C ASP A 9 -35.95 -27.34 34.65
N HIS A 10 -36.64 -27.95 33.69
CA HIS A 10 -36.00 -28.62 32.55
C HIS A 10 -35.92 -27.64 31.38
N GLY A 11 -34.75 -26.99 31.27
CA GLY A 11 -34.40 -26.15 30.13
C GLY A 11 -34.61 -26.89 28.79
N SER A 12 -35.10 -26.16 27.79
CA SER A 12 -35.53 -26.72 26.51
C SER A 12 -34.42 -27.52 25.79
N PRO A 13 -34.74 -28.59 25.04
CA PRO A 13 -33.77 -29.44 24.35
C PRO A 13 -32.80 -28.68 23.43
N THR A 14 -33.29 -27.58 22.85
CA THR A 14 -32.53 -26.68 21.97
C THR A 14 -31.43 -25.92 22.74
N ALA A 15 -31.67 -25.57 24.01
CA ALA A 15 -30.68 -24.89 24.85
C ALA A 15 -29.53 -25.82 25.24
N VAL A 16 -29.84 -27.08 25.55
CA VAL A 16 -28.87 -28.12 25.91
C VAL A 16 -27.96 -28.44 24.71
N LEU A 17 -28.52 -28.63 23.52
CA LEU A 17 -27.75 -28.86 22.28
C LEU A 17 -26.83 -27.69 21.91
N ASN A 18 -27.23 -26.45 22.22
CA ASN A 18 -26.42 -25.27 21.97
C ASN A 18 -25.26 -25.16 22.99
N GLN A 19 -25.49 -25.60 24.22
CA GLN A 19 -24.47 -25.68 25.27
C GLN A 19 -23.40 -26.74 24.95
N GLU A 20 -23.80 -27.92 24.48
CA GLU A 20 -22.87 -28.98 24.06
C GLU A 20 -22.01 -28.55 22.86
N LYS A 21 -22.61 -27.92 21.85
CA LYS A 21 -21.88 -27.34 20.71
C LYS A 21 -20.91 -26.25 21.16
N SER A 22 -21.33 -25.36 22.06
CA SER A 22 -20.47 -24.31 22.60
C SER A 22 -19.27 -24.88 23.36
N ARG A 23 -19.47 -25.94 24.16
CA ARG A 23 -18.41 -26.63 24.89
C ARG A 23 -17.42 -27.32 23.94
N ALA A 24 -17.92 -28.00 22.90
CA ALA A 24 -17.09 -28.64 21.89
C ALA A 24 -16.24 -27.61 21.11
N VAL A 25 -16.84 -26.47 20.75
CA VAL A 25 -16.12 -25.35 20.13
C VAL A 25 -15.04 -24.79 21.06
N GLY A 26 -15.34 -24.62 22.35
CA GLY A 26 -14.37 -24.17 23.35
C GLY A 26 -13.18 -25.12 23.49
N ALA A 27 -13.42 -26.43 23.54
CA ALA A 27 -12.37 -27.44 23.60
C ALA A 27 -11.50 -27.46 22.34
N ALA A 28 -12.11 -27.36 21.16
CA ALA A 28 -11.39 -27.26 19.90
C ALA A 28 -10.52 -25.99 19.85
N ILE A 29 -11.03 -24.85 20.29
CA ILE A 29 -10.26 -23.59 20.39
C ILE A 29 -9.07 -23.76 21.33
N ALA A 30 -9.26 -24.35 22.51
CA ALA A 30 -8.17 -24.58 23.47
C ALA A 30 -7.08 -25.50 22.89
N GLN A 31 -7.48 -26.59 22.22
CA GLN A 31 -6.56 -27.51 21.57
C GLN A 31 -5.78 -26.86 20.43
N ILE A 32 -6.43 -25.98 19.65
CA ILE A 32 -5.77 -25.21 18.58
C ILE A 32 -4.75 -24.23 19.19
N LYS A 33 -5.11 -23.52 20.26
CA LYS A 33 -4.19 -22.60 20.96
C LYS A 33 -3.00 -23.32 21.58
N GLU A 34 -3.20 -24.48 22.19
CA GLU A 34 -2.13 -25.29 22.77
C GLU A 34 -1.15 -25.77 21.68
N ARG A 35 -1.67 -26.21 20.53
CA ARG A 35 -0.83 -26.75 19.44
C ARG A 35 -0.15 -25.67 18.59
N PHE A 36 -0.79 -24.52 18.39
CA PHE A 36 -0.37 -23.53 17.38
C PHE A 36 -0.18 -22.11 17.95
N GLY A 37 -0.33 -21.92 19.27
CA GLY A 37 -0.18 -20.66 19.98
C GLY A 37 -1.48 -19.85 20.07
N ASP A 38 -1.55 -18.91 21.02
CA ASP A 38 -2.77 -18.15 21.35
C ASP A 38 -3.36 -17.34 20.18
N GLY A 39 -2.54 -16.93 19.21
CA GLY A 39 -2.95 -16.17 18.03
C GLY A 39 -3.45 -17.01 16.85
N SER A 40 -3.44 -18.34 16.96
CA SER A 40 -3.83 -19.24 15.86
C SER A 40 -5.34 -19.29 15.59
N ILE A 41 -6.16 -18.96 16.60
CA ILE A 41 -7.61 -18.87 16.50
C ILE A 41 -8.16 -17.85 17.49
N MET A 42 -8.96 -16.90 16.98
CA MET A 42 -9.56 -15.83 17.79
C MET A 42 -10.98 -15.56 17.28
N ARG A 43 -11.88 -15.10 18.15
CA ARG A 43 -13.19 -14.62 17.70
C ARG A 43 -13.02 -13.27 17.00
N LEU A 44 -13.67 -13.09 15.85
CA LEU A 44 -13.58 -11.85 15.06
C LEU A 44 -14.05 -10.61 15.83
N GLY A 45 -14.96 -10.76 16.81
CA GLY A 45 -15.38 -9.66 17.68
C GLY A 45 -14.41 -9.35 18.84
N GLU A 46 -13.52 -10.28 19.18
CA GLU A 46 -12.50 -10.13 20.23
C GLU A 46 -11.17 -9.60 19.67
N SER A 47 -10.98 -9.67 18.34
CA SER A 47 -9.94 -8.87 17.71
C SER A 47 -10.31 -7.41 17.91
N LYS A 48 -9.61 -6.72 18.83
CA LYS A 48 -9.60 -5.25 18.92
C LYS A 48 -9.62 -4.73 17.49
N HIS A 49 -10.57 -3.85 17.13
CA HIS A 49 -10.65 -3.25 15.79
C HIS A 49 -9.23 -2.85 15.39
N GLN A 50 -8.57 -3.66 14.58
CA GLN A 50 -7.16 -3.45 14.27
C GLN A 50 -7.16 -2.29 13.30
N THR A 51 -6.94 -1.08 13.82
CA THR A 51 -6.50 0.05 13.00
C THR A 51 -5.30 -0.46 12.23
N VAL A 52 -5.48 -0.62 10.92
CA VAL A 52 -4.44 -1.15 10.05
C VAL A 52 -3.29 -0.17 10.11
N ASP A 53 -2.18 -0.60 10.68
CA ASP A 53 -0.96 0.20 10.77
C ASP A 53 -0.43 0.46 9.36
N ALA A 54 -0.08 1.73 9.08
CA ALA A 54 0.23 2.19 7.74
C ALA A 54 1.43 3.14 7.73
N ILE A 55 2.22 3.06 6.67
CA ILE A 55 3.35 3.95 6.40
C ILE A 55 2.89 5.00 5.38
N PRO A 56 3.04 6.31 5.68
CA PRO A 56 2.71 7.37 4.73
C PRO A 56 3.45 7.19 3.40
N SER A 57 2.78 7.49 2.29
CA SER A 57 3.36 7.36 0.95
C SER A 57 4.21 8.55 0.53
N GLY A 58 4.26 9.60 1.35
CA GLY A 58 4.84 10.90 0.99
C GLY A 58 3.89 11.76 0.15
N CYS A 59 2.67 11.28 -0.10
CA CYS A 59 1.64 11.95 -0.89
C CYS A 59 0.29 11.87 -0.15
N LEU A 60 -0.27 13.01 0.25
CA LEU A 60 -1.49 13.04 1.05
C LEU A 60 -2.69 12.53 0.24
N SER A 61 -2.78 12.88 -1.04
CA SER A 61 -3.88 12.39 -1.88
C SER A 61 -3.85 10.87 -2.03
N LEU A 62 -2.67 10.25 -2.14
CA LEU A 62 -2.54 8.80 -2.15
C LEU A 62 -2.85 8.18 -0.79
N ASP A 63 -2.37 8.77 0.31
CA ASP A 63 -2.68 8.32 1.66
C ASP A 63 -4.19 8.29 1.93
N LEU A 64 -4.94 9.28 1.43
CA LEU A 64 -6.41 9.30 1.51
C LEU A 64 -7.07 8.31 0.54
N ALA A 65 -6.50 8.12 -0.67
CA ALA A 65 -6.99 7.15 -1.63
C ALA A 65 -6.84 5.70 -1.15
N THR A 66 -5.82 5.39 -0.34
CA THR A 66 -5.67 4.07 0.29
C THR A 66 -6.70 3.80 1.38
N GLY A 67 -7.29 4.86 1.96
CA GLY A 67 -8.33 4.78 2.99
C GLY A 67 -7.82 4.40 4.40
N VAL A 68 -6.53 4.09 4.55
CA VAL A 68 -5.90 3.80 5.85
C VAL A 68 -4.81 4.81 6.22
N GLY A 69 -4.65 5.88 5.44
CA GLY A 69 -3.65 6.92 5.71
C GLY A 69 -2.24 6.55 5.25
N GLY A 70 -2.09 5.61 4.32
CA GLY A 70 -0.80 5.15 3.81
C GLY A 70 -0.84 3.73 3.27
N LEU A 71 0.33 3.12 3.09
CA LEU A 71 0.45 1.72 2.70
C LEU A 71 0.46 0.81 3.94
N PRO A 72 -0.30 -0.28 3.97
CA PRO A 72 -0.44 -1.10 5.17
C PRO A 72 0.82 -1.93 5.47
N ARG A 73 1.29 -1.89 6.72
CA ARG A 73 2.38 -2.73 7.23
C ARG A 73 1.98 -4.21 7.28
N GLY A 74 2.99 -5.08 7.28
CA GLY A 74 2.79 -6.53 7.29
C GLY A 74 2.02 -7.06 6.08
N ARG A 75 2.05 -6.34 4.95
CA ARG A 75 1.37 -6.72 3.70
C ARG A 75 2.29 -6.64 2.49
N VAL A 76 1.93 -7.41 1.46
CA VAL A 76 2.50 -7.29 0.12
C VAL A 76 1.76 -6.19 -0.66
N ILE A 77 2.50 -5.30 -1.29
CA ILE A 77 2.02 -4.20 -2.13
C ILE A 77 2.60 -4.39 -3.53
N GLU A 78 1.81 -4.18 -4.57
CA GLU A 78 2.32 -4.11 -5.95
C GLU A 78 2.15 -2.69 -6.49
N ILE A 79 3.24 -2.08 -6.97
CA ILE A 79 3.23 -0.82 -7.69
C ILE A 79 3.58 -1.12 -9.14
N TYR A 80 2.63 -0.95 -10.06
CA TYR A 80 2.81 -1.31 -11.46
C TYR A 80 2.39 -0.19 -12.40
N GLY A 81 2.91 -0.20 -13.62
CA GLY A 81 2.69 0.86 -14.59
C GLY A 81 3.67 0.84 -15.75
N PRO A 82 3.49 1.72 -16.74
CA PRO A 82 4.45 1.91 -17.83
C PRO A 82 5.84 2.29 -17.32
N GLU A 83 6.83 2.23 -18.21
CA GLU A 83 8.15 2.81 -17.95
C GLU A 83 8.05 4.32 -17.71
N ALA A 84 8.98 4.86 -16.92
CA ALA A 84 9.04 6.27 -16.54
C ALA A 84 7.74 6.85 -15.93
N SER A 85 6.84 6.00 -15.40
CA SER A 85 5.60 6.46 -14.78
C SER A 85 5.75 6.96 -13.34
N GLY A 86 6.92 6.74 -12.71
CA GLY A 86 7.19 7.16 -11.33
C GLY A 86 7.08 6.06 -10.27
N LYS A 87 7.08 4.78 -10.66
CA LYS A 87 6.96 3.62 -9.75
C LYS A 87 8.06 3.60 -8.67
N THR A 88 9.32 3.64 -9.10
CA THR A 88 10.50 3.65 -8.22
C THR A 88 10.53 4.90 -7.36
N THR A 89 10.24 6.07 -7.93
CA THR A 89 10.09 7.32 -7.16
C THR A 89 9.05 7.17 -6.04
N LEU A 90 7.87 6.63 -6.34
CA LEU A 90 6.83 6.42 -5.32
C LEU A 90 7.31 5.46 -4.22
N ALA A 91 7.95 4.35 -4.57
CA ALA A 91 8.47 3.42 -3.57
C ALA A 91 9.55 4.07 -2.68
N LEU A 92 10.44 4.87 -3.27
CA LEU A 92 11.46 5.59 -2.52
C LEU A 92 10.88 6.68 -1.61
N HIS A 93 9.77 7.33 -1.98
CA HIS A 93 9.07 8.24 -1.07
C HIS A 93 8.50 7.51 0.15
N VAL A 94 7.93 6.31 -0.03
CA VAL A 94 7.47 5.48 1.10
C VAL A 94 8.65 5.11 2.00
N VAL A 95 9.80 4.76 1.41
CA VAL A 95 11.05 4.48 2.16
C VAL A 95 11.51 5.73 2.93
N ALA A 96 11.50 6.91 2.31
CA ALA A 96 11.89 8.15 2.97
C ALA A 96 10.97 8.49 4.15
N GLU A 97 9.65 8.32 4.01
CA GLU A 97 8.70 8.51 5.11
C GLU A 97 8.91 7.51 6.25
N LEU A 98 9.15 6.24 5.93
CA LEU A 98 9.52 5.24 6.94
C LEU A 98 10.79 5.62 7.71
N GLN A 99 11.85 6.03 7.00
CA GLN A 99 13.11 6.38 7.64
C GLN A 99 12.97 7.62 8.54
N LYS A 100 12.11 8.59 8.19
CA LYS A 100 11.75 9.71 9.08
C LYS A 100 11.08 9.24 10.38
N MET A 101 10.37 8.12 10.34
CA MET A 101 9.76 7.47 11.50
C MET A 101 10.75 6.57 12.27
N GLY A 102 12.02 6.51 11.87
CA GLY A 102 13.06 5.70 12.49
C GLY A 102 13.09 4.24 12.06
N GLY A 103 12.35 3.86 11.01
CA GLY A 103 12.31 2.49 10.51
C GLY A 103 13.46 2.12 9.57
N THR A 104 13.67 0.81 9.40
CA THR A 104 14.74 0.26 8.57
C THR A 104 14.19 -0.22 7.24
N ALA A 105 14.83 0.17 6.14
CA ALA A 105 14.42 -0.20 4.79
C ALA A 105 15.51 -0.98 4.06
N ALA A 106 15.07 -1.88 3.18
CA ALA A 106 15.93 -2.58 2.24
C ALA A 106 15.40 -2.44 0.81
N PHE A 107 16.31 -2.41 -0.15
CA PHE A 107 16.03 -2.29 -1.57
C PHE A 107 16.76 -3.39 -2.34
N VAL A 108 16.00 -4.27 -2.97
CA VAL A 108 16.48 -5.34 -3.85
C VAL A 108 16.35 -4.82 -5.28
N ASP A 109 17.46 -4.29 -5.80
CA ASP A 109 17.58 -3.67 -7.13
C ASP A 109 17.98 -4.73 -8.16
N ALA A 110 16.98 -5.47 -8.65
CA ALA A 110 17.14 -6.43 -9.74
C ALA A 110 17.25 -5.75 -11.11
N GLU A 111 16.81 -4.49 -11.27
CA GLU A 111 17.02 -3.72 -12.51
C GLU A 111 18.41 -3.07 -12.60
N HIS A 112 19.20 -3.09 -11.52
CA HIS A 112 20.50 -2.41 -11.42
C HIS A 112 20.44 -0.92 -11.82
N ALA A 113 19.31 -0.27 -11.51
CA ALA A 113 18.97 1.06 -12.03
C ALA A 113 18.72 2.11 -10.93
N LEU A 114 18.93 1.75 -9.66
CA LEU A 114 18.75 2.69 -8.55
C LEU A 114 19.83 3.78 -8.56
N ASP A 115 19.43 5.06 -8.63
CA ASP A 115 20.32 6.22 -8.49
C ASP A 115 20.35 6.69 -7.01
N PRO A 116 21.48 6.50 -6.28
CA PRO A 116 21.60 6.94 -4.91
C PRO A 116 21.53 8.47 -4.74
N GLN A 117 22.00 9.24 -5.73
CA GLN A 117 21.95 10.71 -5.66
C GLN A 117 20.50 11.18 -5.76
N TYR A 118 19.72 10.61 -6.67
CA TYR A 118 18.30 10.89 -6.77
C TYR A 118 17.55 10.48 -5.48
N ALA A 119 17.81 9.28 -4.96
CA ALA A 119 17.23 8.80 -3.71
C ALA A 119 17.51 9.76 -2.53
N ALA A 120 18.76 10.22 -2.40
CA ALA A 120 19.13 11.20 -1.38
C ALA A 120 18.38 12.53 -1.53
N ARG A 121 18.23 13.03 -2.77
CA ARG A 121 17.49 14.29 -3.05
C ARG A 121 16.02 14.23 -2.64
N ILE A 122 15.38 13.07 -2.78
CA ILE A 122 13.97 12.88 -2.38
C ILE A 122 13.81 12.55 -0.88
N GLY A 123 14.91 12.52 -0.12
CA GLY A 123 14.91 12.41 1.34
C GLY A 123 15.17 11.00 1.88
N VAL A 124 15.61 10.06 1.03
CA VAL A 124 16.07 8.75 1.51
C VAL A 124 17.42 8.91 2.20
N ASN A 125 17.54 8.38 3.42
CA ASN A 125 18.83 8.20 4.08
C ASN A 125 19.56 7.02 3.44
N VAL A 126 20.32 7.32 2.39
CA VAL A 126 21.06 6.33 1.59
C VAL A 126 22.13 5.59 2.40
N THR A 127 22.70 6.22 3.44
CA THR A 127 23.71 5.61 4.31
C THR A 127 23.15 4.44 5.10
N ASN A 128 21.87 4.52 5.48
CA ASN A 128 21.18 3.50 6.26
C ASN A 128 20.20 2.66 5.42
N LEU A 129 20.22 2.79 4.09
CA LEU A 129 19.42 1.97 3.20
C LEU A 129 20.19 0.69 2.87
N LEU A 130 19.63 -0.47 3.23
CA LEU A 130 20.20 -1.75 2.81
C LEU A 130 19.95 -1.93 1.31
N ILE A 131 20.99 -2.23 0.53
CA ILE A 131 20.86 -2.47 -0.91
C ILE A 131 21.38 -3.87 -1.24
N SER A 132 20.66 -4.57 -2.10
CA SER A 132 21.07 -5.83 -2.69
C SER A 132 20.89 -5.78 -4.19
N GLN A 133 21.90 -6.23 -4.94
CA GLN A 133 21.88 -6.36 -6.39
C GLN A 133 22.05 -7.84 -6.74
N PRO A 134 20.93 -8.59 -6.85
CA PRO A 134 20.98 -10.04 -7.05
C PRO A 134 21.29 -10.41 -8.51
N ASP A 135 21.93 -11.55 -8.71
CA ASP A 135 22.28 -12.14 -10.00
C ASP A 135 21.08 -12.82 -10.68
N ASN A 136 20.09 -13.30 -9.90
CA ASN A 136 18.91 -14.00 -10.41
C ASN A 136 17.68 -13.85 -9.50
N GLY A 137 16.52 -14.24 -10.04
CA GLY A 137 15.23 -14.13 -9.38
C GLY A 137 15.11 -14.95 -8.10
N GLU A 138 15.67 -16.16 -8.05
CA GLU A 138 15.68 -17.01 -6.85
C GLU A 138 16.43 -16.30 -5.71
N GLN A 139 17.66 -15.84 -5.98
CA GLN A 139 18.50 -15.14 -5.00
C GLN A 139 17.82 -13.87 -4.49
N ALA A 140 17.22 -13.07 -5.37
CA ALA A 140 16.48 -11.87 -5.01
C ALA A 140 15.34 -12.16 -4.01
N LEU A 141 14.58 -13.24 -4.26
CA LEU A 141 13.44 -13.63 -3.42
C LEU A 141 13.91 -14.29 -2.10
N GLU A 142 15.03 -15.02 -2.11
CA GLU A 142 15.65 -15.57 -0.89
C GLU A 142 16.21 -14.48 0.02
N ILE A 143 16.84 -13.45 -0.55
CA ILE A 143 17.30 -12.26 0.18
C ILE A 143 16.08 -11.55 0.78
N THR A 144 15.03 -11.34 0.00
CA THR A 144 13.77 -10.75 0.47
C THR A 144 13.19 -11.57 1.63
N GLU A 145 13.12 -12.90 1.51
CA GLU A 145 12.60 -13.78 2.56
C GLU A 145 13.44 -13.68 3.84
N THR A 146 14.77 -13.67 3.71
CA THR A 146 15.70 -13.59 4.83
C THR A 146 15.55 -12.26 5.59
N LEU A 147 15.49 -11.14 4.85
CA LEU A 147 15.28 -9.81 5.43
C LEU A 147 13.95 -9.71 6.17
N VAL A 148 12.86 -10.17 5.55
CA VAL A 148 11.53 -10.18 6.18
C VAL A 148 11.56 -11.07 7.44
N ARG A 149 12.12 -12.28 7.36
CA ARG A 149 12.16 -13.25 8.47
C ARG A 149 12.97 -12.75 9.66
N SER A 150 13.99 -11.91 9.42
CA SER A 150 14.78 -11.31 10.51
C SER A 150 13.95 -10.46 11.46
N GLY A 151 12.84 -9.88 10.98
CA GLY A 151 12.05 -8.89 11.73
C GLY A 151 12.76 -7.55 11.96
N ALA A 152 13.99 -7.38 11.47
CA ALA A 152 14.79 -6.17 11.65
C ALA A 152 14.49 -5.10 10.57
N VAL A 153 13.75 -5.46 9.52
CA VAL A 153 13.43 -4.58 8.39
C VAL A 153 11.92 -4.32 8.35
N ASP A 154 11.56 -3.04 8.23
CA ASP A 154 10.16 -2.58 8.18
C ASP A 154 9.61 -2.53 6.76
N ILE A 155 10.45 -2.20 5.76
CA ILE A 155 10.12 -2.23 4.33
C ILE A 155 11.19 -2.98 3.54
N VAL A 156 10.76 -3.89 2.67
CA VAL A 156 11.60 -4.40 1.57
C VAL A 156 10.97 -4.00 0.23
N VAL A 157 11.71 -3.26 -0.61
CA VAL A 157 11.32 -2.96 -1.99
C VAL A 157 12.04 -3.91 -2.94
N VAL A 158 11.32 -4.48 -3.90
CA VAL A 158 11.87 -5.33 -4.97
C VAL A 158 11.62 -4.63 -6.30
N ASP A 159 12.69 -4.10 -6.92
CA ASP A 159 12.65 -3.36 -8.19
C ASP A 159 13.47 -4.10 -9.26
N SER A 160 12.88 -4.85 -10.19
CA SER A 160 11.43 -5.08 -10.36
C SER A 160 11.15 -6.56 -10.61
N VAL A 161 9.87 -6.94 -10.49
CA VAL A 161 9.40 -8.31 -10.79
C VAL A 161 9.77 -8.74 -12.20
N ALA A 162 9.83 -7.81 -13.16
CA ALA A 162 10.19 -8.15 -14.53
C ALA A 162 11.65 -8.61 -14.65
N ALA A 163 12.53 -8.11 -13.78
CA ALA A 163 13.95 -8.47 -13.73
C ALA A 163 14.26 -9.68 -12.83
N LEU A 164 13.25 -10.30 -12.20
CA LEU A 164 13.43 -11.54 -11.46
C LEU A 164 13.53 -12.74 -12.41
N VAL A 165 14.59 -12.77 -13.21
CA VAL A 165 14.84 -13.82 -14.21
C VAL A 165 15.33 -15.09 -13.50
N PRO A 166 14.67 -16.24 -13.67
CA PRO A 166 15.10 -17.49 -13.06
C PRO A 166 16.51 -17.89 -13.49
N LYS A 167 17.29 -18.49 -12.59
CA LYS A 167 18.66 -18.94 -12.86
C LYS A 167 18.79 -19.79 -14.14
N ALA A 168 17.87 -20.72 -14.35
CA ALA A 168 17.88 -21.60 -15.53
C ALA A 168 17.66 -20.84 -16.85
N GLU A 169 17.01 -19.67 -16.83
CA GLU A 169 16.83 -18.82 -18.01
C GLU A 169 18.08 -17.96 -18.26
N ILE A 170 18.83 -17.59 -17.22
CA ILE A 170 20.10 -16.86 -17.34
C ILE A 170 21.23 -17.77 -17.85
N GLU A 171 21.27 -19.02 -17.39
CA GLU A 171 22.28 -20.01 -17.81
C GLU A 171 21.94 -20.69 -19.15
N GLY A 172 20.69 -20.56 -19.62
CA GLY A 172 20.22 -21.11 -20.90
C GLY A 172 20.69 -20.31 -22.12
N GLU A 173 20.44 -20.85 -23.31
CA GLU A 173 20.76 -20.17 -24.56
C GLU A 173 19.61 -19.25 -25.03
N MET A 174 19.95 -18.20 -25.78
CA MET A 174 18.93 -17.33 -26.38
C MET A 174 18.04 -18.13 -27.34
N GLY A 175 16.77 -18.28 -26.98
CA GLY A 175 15.79 -19.04 -27.76
C GLY A 175 15.25 -20.28 -27.04
N ASP A 176 15.86 -20.64 -25.90
CA ASP A 176 15.37 -21.73 -25.06
C ASP A 176 13.97 -21.44 -24.51
N GLN A 177 13.12 -22.46 -24.50
CA GLN A 177 11.73 -22.33 -24.08
C GLN A 177 11.58 -22.55 -22.57
N HIS A 178 11.56 -21.47 -21.80
CA HIS A 178 11.31 -21.49 -20.36
C HIS A 178 9.88 -21.04 -20.00
N MET A 179 8.87 -21.70 -20.59
CA MET A 179 7.47 -21.28 -20.44
C MET A 179 7.01 -21.23 -18.97
N GLY A 180 6.72 -20.02 -18.48
CA GLY A 180 6.10 -19.80 -17.17
C GLY A 180 7.01 -20.04 -15.97
N LEU A 181 8.33 -20.16 -16.15
CA LEU A 181 9.28 -20.43 -15.07
C LEU A 181 9.23 -19.33 -14.00
N GLN A 182 9.29 -18.06 -14.42
CA GLN A 182 9.16 -16.91 -13.52
C GLN A 182 7.83 -16.88 -12.76
N ALA A 183 6.72 -17.25 -13.41
CA ALA A 183 5.42 -17.28 -12.76
C ALA A 183 5.34 -18.36 -11.65
N ARG A 184 5.99 -19.51 -11.87
CA ARG A 184 6.11 -20.58 -10.87
C ARG A 184 6.98 -20.14 -9.70
N LEU A 185 8.13 -19.53 -9.97
CA LEU A 185 9.03 -18.95 -8.98
C LEU A 185 8.29 -17.96 -8.07
N MET A 186 7.61 -16.97 -8.67
CA MET A 186 6.80 -15.99 -7.94
C MET A 186 5.70 -16.63 -7.09
N SER A 187 5.01 -17.65 -7.62
CA SER A 187 3.97 -18.38 -6.89
C SER A 187 4.51 -19.11 -5.67
N GLN A 188 5.70 -19.71 -5.78
CA GLN A 188 6.35 -20.41 -4.68
C GLN A 188 6.85 -19.43 -3.62
N ALA A 189 7.53 -18.36 -4.03
CA ALA A 189 8.08 -17.36 -3.12
C ALA A 189 6.98 -16.62 -2.35
N LEU A 190 5.93 -16.13 -3.03
CA LEU A 190 4.84 -15.41 -2.37
C LEU A 190 4.08 -16.28 -1.36
N ARG A 191 3.93 -17.58 -1.63
CA ARG A 191 3.32 -18.54 -0.69
C ARG A 191 4.10 -18.63 0.62
N LYS A 192 5.44 -18.57 0.56
CA LYS A 192 6.31 -18.54 1.75
C LYS A 192 6.30 -17.16 2.41
N LEU A 193 6.49 -16.10 1.61
CA LEU A 193 6.65 -14.73 2.09
C LEU A 193 5.43 -14.21 2.84
N THR A 194 4.22 -14.41 2.32
CA THR A 194 3.00 -13.76 2.85
C THR A 194 2.70 -14.13 4.31
N GLY A 195 2.97 -15.37 4.72
CA GLY A 195 2.82 -15.79 6.11
C GLY A 195 3.85 -15.14 7.06
N ILE A 196 5.06 -14.87 6.57
CA ILE A 196 6.15 -14.26 7.36
C ILE A 196 5.92 -12.75 7.46
N VAL A 197 5.60 -12.11 6.33
CA VAL A 197 5.27 -10.69 6.18
C VAL A 197 4.24 -10.24 7.22
N SER A 198 3.16 -11.01 7.41
CA SER A 198 2.15 -10.67 8.43
C SER A 198 2.64 -10.86 9.87
N LYS A 199 3.57 -11.78 10.13
CA LYS A 199 4.09 -12.06 11.47
C LYS A 199 5.14 -11.04 11.91
N THR A 200 5.97 -10.57 10.98
CA THR A 200 7.05 -9.61 11.26
C THR A 200 6.60 -8.16 11.08
N ASN A 201 5.37 -7.93 10.63
CA ASN A 201 4.84 -6.61 10.29
C ASN A 201 5.67 -5.86 9.22
N THR A 202 6.53 -6.56 8.48
CA THR A 202 7.33 -6.00 7.39
C THR A 202 6.45 -5.77 6.16
N MET A 203 6.46 -4.58 5.59
CA MET A 203 5.84 -4.31 4.30
C MET A 203 6.77 -4.77 3.16
N VAL A 204 6.23 -5.43 2.15
CA VAL A 204 7.00 -5.80 0.95
C VAL A 204 6.37 -5.15 -0.27
N ILE A 205 7.12 -4.29 -0.94
CA ILE A 205 6.69 -3.58 -2.15
C ILE A 205 7.35 -4.25 -3.35
N PHE A 206 6.54 -4.78 -4.26
CA PHE A 206 7.01 -5.22 -5.57
C PHE A 206 6.72 -4.14 -6.61
N ILE A 207 7.76 -3.66 -7.29
CA ILE A 207 7.59 -2.85 -8.48
C ILE A 207 7.43 -3.78 -9.68
N ASN A 208 6.50 -3.47 -10.57
CA ASN A 208 6.21 -4.31 -11.73
C ASN A 208 5.95 -3.46 -12.98
N GLN A 209 6.12 -4.09 -14.13
CA GLN A 209 5.91 -3.46 -15.42
C GLN A 209 4.61 -3.95 -16.06
N ILE A 210 4.01 -3.12 -16.91
CA ILE A 210 2.90 -3.54 -17.76
C ILE A 210 3.46 -4.27 -18.99
N ARG A 211 2.77 -5.34 -19.38
CA ARG A 211 2.95 -6.10 -20.63
C ARG A 211 1.60 -6.24 -21.31
N MET A 212 1.58 -6.47 -22.61
CA MET A 212 0.35 -6.76 -23.36
C MET A 212 0.22 -8.27 -23.56
N LYS A 213 -0.96 -8.82 -23.30
CA LYS A 213 -1.30 -10.19 -23.70
C LYS A 213 -1.65 -10.21 -25.19
N ILE A 214 -0.88 -10.97 -25.95
CA ILE A 214 -1.13 -11.19 -27.38
C ILE A 214 -2.42 -12.01 -27.53
N GLY A 215 -3.26 -11.67 -28.51
CA GLY A 215 -4.48 -12.42 -28.85
C GLY A 215 -5.76 -11.98 -28.12
N ILE A 216 -5.72 -10.91 -27.31
CA ILE A 216 -6.94 -10.32 -26.72
C ILE A 216 -7.53 -9.29 -27.69
N VAL A 217 -8.67 -9.63 -28.30
CA VAL A 217 -9.40 -8.75 -29.26
C VAL A 217 -10.48 -7.91 -28.55
N PHE A 218 -10.90 -8.30 -27.34
CA PHE A 218 -11.92 -7.61 -26.55
C PHE A 218 -11.49 -7.49 -25.08
N GLY A 219 -11.68 -6.30 -24.48
CA GLY A 219 -11.30 -5.99 -23.10
C GLY A 219 -9.92 -5.33 -22.97
N ASN A 220 -9.40 -5.23 -21.73
CA ASN A 220 -8.07 -4.66 -21.47
C ASN A 220 -6.98 -5.74 -21.70
N PRO A 221 -6.07 -5.57 -22.68
CA PRO A 221 -5.00 -6.53 -22.95
C PRO A 221 -3.84 -6.45 -21.96
N GLU A 222 -3.80 -5.46 -21.07
CA GLU A 222 -2.70 -5.25 -20.14
C GLU A 222 -2.63 -6.32 -19.05
N THR A 223 -1.41 -6.77 -18.76
CA THR A 223 -1.07 -7.65 -17.66
C THR A 223 0.22 -7.19 -17.00
N THR A 224 0.54 -7.77 -15.85
CA THR A 224 1.82 -7.58 -15.17
C THR A 224 2.67 -8.85 -15.27
N THR A 225 3.99 -8.70 -15.15
CA THR A 225 4.98 -9.77 -15.21
C THR A 225 4.94 -10.65 -13.94
N GLY A 226 5.49 -11.87 -13.99
CA GLY A 226 5.50 -12.80 -12.84
C GLY A 226 4.21 -13.60 -12.63
N GLY A 227 3.35 -13.68 -13.65
CA GLY A 227 2.09 -14.43 -13.59
C GLY A 227 1.01 -13.77 -12.73
N ASN A 228 0.04 -14.56 -12.26
CA ASN A 228 -1.10 -14.02 -11.50
C ASN A 228 -0.89 -14.01 -9.97
N ALA A 229 0.14 -14.69 -9.45
CA ALA A 229 0.33 -14.88 -8.01
C ALA A 229 0.38 -13.53 -7.26
N LEU A 230 1.20 -12.59 -7.74
CA LEU A 230 1.34 -11.28 -7.11
C LEU A 230 0.00 -10.54 -7.06
N LYS A 231 -0.81 -10.61 -8.12
CA LYS A 231 -2.15 -10.00 -8.14
C LYS A 231 -3.05 -10.52 -7.03
N PHE A 232 -2.94 -11.79 -6.64
CA PHE A 232 -3.76 -12.40 -5.57
C PHE A 232 -3.21 -12.11 -4.18
N TYR A 233 -1.88 -12.24 -4.01
CA TYR A 233 -1.21 -12.06 -2.71
C TYR A 233 -1.12 -10.59 -2.28
N SER A 234 -0.99 -9.64 -3.22
CA SER A 234 -0.96 -8.22 -2.88
C SER A 234 -2.24 -7.79 -2.18
N SER A 235 -2.10 -7.06 -1.08
CA SER A 235 -3.23 -6.43 -0.36
C SER A 235 -3.63 -5.12 -1.01
N VAL A 236 -2.65 -4.36 -1.48
CA VAL A 236 -2.87 -3.13 -2.24
C VAL A 236 -2.15 -3.25 -3.59
N ARG A 237 -2.82 -2.85 -4.66
CA ARG A 237 -2.21 -2.72 -5.99
C ARG A 237 -2.41 -1.30 -6.47
N LEU A 238 -1.30 -0.64 -6.79
CA LEU A 238 -1.26 0.74 -7.27
C LEU A 238 -0.86 0.73 -8.75
N GLU A 239 -1.76 1.22 -9.60
CA GLU A 239 -1.49 1.45 -11.01
C GLU A 239 -1.03 2.90 -11.20
N VAL A 240 0.22 3.09 -11.60
CA VAL A 240 0.87 4.39 -11.72
C VAL A 240 1.05 4.72 -13.20
N ARG A 241 0.45 5.83 -13.66
CA ARG A 241 0.56 6.30 -15.04
C ARG A 241 0.92 7.77 -15.10
N ARG A 242 1.84 8.13 -16.01
CA ARG A 242 2.07 9.52 -16.39
C ARG A 242 0.85 10.04 -17.15
N SER A 243 0.27 11.14 -16.72
CA SER A 243 -0.86 11.81 -17.39
C SER A 243 -0.41 12.94 -18.30
N ALA A 244 0.53 13.77 -17.84
CA ALA A 244 1.02 14.93 -18.58
C ALA A 244 2.47 15.27 -18.22
N GLN A 245 3.15 15.99 -19.11
CA GLN A 245 4.45 16.60 -18.81
C GLN A 245 4.26 17.98 -18.20
N ILE A 246 5.05 18.30 -17.18
CA ILE A 246 5.12 19.63 -16.57
C ILE A 246 6.29 20.35 -17.20
N LYS A 247 6.02 21.49 -17.86
CA LYS A 247 7.01 22.30 -18.55
C LYS A 247 7.17 23.66 -17.88
N LYS A 248 8.40 24.14 -17.82
CA LYS A 248 8.73 25.54 -17.55
C LYS A 248 9.51 26.05 -18.75
N ASP A 249 8.94 27.03 -19.43
CA ASP A 249 9.39 27.47 -20.76
C ASP A 249 9.42 26.28 -21.73
N GLU A 250 10.57 25.96 -22.33
CA GLU A 250 10.73 24.81 -23.24
C GLU A 250 11.20 23.52 -22.53
N ARG A 251 11.57 23.59 -21.25
CA ARG A 251 12.17 22.46 -20.52
C ARG A 251 11.10 21.66 -19.77
N VAL A 252 11.14 20.34 -19.91
CA VAL A 252 10.32 19.43 -19.08
C VAL A 252 10.97 19.29 -17.71
N ILE A 253 10.25 19.72 -16.67
CA ILE A 253 10.75 19.76 -15.28
C ILE A 253 10.11 18.71 -14.37
N GLY A 254 9.09 18.01 -14.85
CA GLY A 254 8.41 16.96 -14.12
C GLY A 254 7.28 16.33 -14.92
N ASN A 255 6.53 15.47 -14.26
CA ASN A 255 5.37 14.79 -14.81
C ASN A 255 4.21 14.87 -13.83
N GLN A 256 3.01 15.09 -14.34
CA GLN A 256 1.81 14.79 -13.59
C GLN A 256 1.55 13.29 -13.69
N VAL A 257 1.24 12.68 -12.56
CA VAL A 257 1.07 11.24 -12.40
C VAL A 257 -0.28 10.95 -11.79
N ASN A 258 -1.01 10.02 -12.40
CA ASN A 258 -2.25 9.47 -11.89
C ASN A 258 -1.96 8.09 -11.27
N VAL A 259 -2.45 7.90 -10.05
CA VAL A 259 -2.40 6.62 -9.36
C VAL A 259 -3.81 6.11 -9.13
N LYS A 260 -4.07 4.87 -9.55
CA LYS A 260 -5.33 4.15 -9.26
C LYS A 260 -5.07 3.04 -8.27
N VAL A 261 -5.85 3.00 -7.19
CA VAL A 261 -5.84 1.88 -6.23
C VAL A 261 -6.63 0.72 -6.83
N ALA A 262 -6.01 -0.02 -7.75
CA ALA A 262 -6.61 -1.10 -8.53
C ALA A 262 -7.06 -2.30 -7.68
N LYS A 263 -6.47 -2.46 -6.48
CA LYS A 263 -6.90 -3.43 -5.47
C LYS A 263 -6.64 -2.86 -4.09
N ASN A 264 -7.56 -3.08 -3.16
CA ASN A 264 -7.42 -2.71 -1.77
C ASN A 264 -8.15 -3.75 -0.89
N LYS A 265 -7.42 -4.44 0.00
CA LYS A 265 -7.96 -5.38 0.98
C LYS A 265 -8.15 -4.76 2.37
N VAL A 266 -7.76 -3.50 2.57
CA VAL A 266 -7.79 -2.83 3.88
C VAL A 266 -8.77 -1.66 3.93
N ALA A 267 -9.18 -1.15 2.77
CA ALA A 267 -10.24 -0.15 2.62
C ALA A 267 -10.93 -0.32 1.25
N PRO A 268 -11.98 0.46 0.94
CA PRO A 268 -12.62 0.44 -0.38
C PRO A 268 -11.62 0.67 -1.54
N PRO A 269 -11.63 -0.18 -2.59
CA PRO A 269 -10.75 -0.03 -3.74
C PRO A 269 -11.23 1.03 -4.75
N PHE A 270 -10.46 1.19 -5.83
CA PHE A 270 -10.78 1.99 -7.03
C PHE A 270 -10.81 3.50 -6.87
N ARG A 271 -10.40 4.01 -5.71
CA ARG A 271 -10.05 5.43 -5.56
C ARG A 271 -8.85 5.77 -6.46
N THR A 272 -8.83 7.00 -6.95
CA THR A 272 -7.76 7.55 -7.79
C THR A 272 -7.25 8.85 -7.19
N CYS A 273 -5.97 9.14 -7.37
CA CYS A 273 -5.39 10.43 -7.04
C CYS A 273 -4.44 10.89 -8.15
N SER A 274 -4.14 12.17 -8.18
CA SER A 274 -3.20 12.79 -9.11
C SER A 274 -2.24 13.69 -8.35
N PHE A 275 -0.97 13.63 -8.69
CA PHE A 275 0.05 14.49 -8.09
C PHE A 275 1.23 14.71 -9.06
N ASP A 276 2.02 15.74 -8.79
CA ASP A 276 3.21 16.05 -9.58
C ASP A 276 4.42 15.26 -9.05
N ILE A 277 5.21 14.70 -9.96
CA ILE A 277 6.57 14.23 -9.71
C ILE A 277 7.54 15.16 -10.45
N MET A 278 8.32 15.93 -9.69
CA MET A 278 9.35 16.83 -10.18
C MET A 278 10.69 16.09 -10.27
N TYR A 279 11.45 16.28 -11.35
CA TYR A 279 12.69 15.52 -11.55
C TYR A 279 13.78 15.80 -10.51
N ASN A 280 13.77 16.98 -9.88
CA ASN A 280 14.76 17.36 -8.87
C ASN A 280 14.28 17.21 -7.42
N GLU A 281 12.99 16.94 -7.19
CA GLU A 281 12.40 16.97 -5.84
C GLU A 281 11.54 15.74 -5.53
N GLY A 282 11.21 14.90 -6.52
CA GLY A 282 10.26 13.82 -6.36
C GLY A 282 8.82 14.32 -6.30
N ILE A 283 7.98 13.68 -5.49
CA ILE A 283 6.57 14.05 -5.31
C ILE A 283 6.47 15.47 -4.73
N SER A 284 5.74 16.34 -5.41
CA SER A 284 5.50 17.71 -4.96
C SER A 284 4.44 17.73 -3.85
N VAL A 285 4.89 17.66 -2.59
CA VAL A 285 4.00 17.72 -1.41
C VAL A 285 3.13 18.98 -1.38
N THR A 286 3.71 20.13 -1.74
CA THR A 286 2.97 21.41 -1.77
C THR A 286 1.98 21.47 -2.93
N GLY A 287 2.33 20.91 -4.09
CA GLY A 287 1.41 20.79 -5.23
C GLY A 287 0.22 19.89 -4.90
N ASP A 288 0.50 18.70 -4.37
CA ASP A 288 -0.52 17.75 -3.91
C ASP A 288 -1.48 18.39 -2.89
N LEU A 289 -0.93 19.04 -1.86
CA LEU A 289 -1.72 19.67 -0.81
C LEU A 289 -2.58 20.83 -1.32
N LEU A 290 -2.06 21.64 -2.25
CA LEU A 290 -2.78 22.77 -2.83
C LEU A 290 -3.95 22.29 -3.70
N ASP A 291 -3.69 21.33 -4.58
CA ASP A 291 -4.71 20.80 -5.49
C ASP A 291 -5.81 20.08 -4.70
N LEU A 292 -5.42 19.23 -3.74
CA LEU A 292 -6.36 18.53 -2.86
C LEU A 292 -7.13 19.50 -1.96
N GLY A 293 -6.46 20.51 -1.42
CA GLY A 293 -7.10 21.57 -0.62
C GLY A 293 -8.15 22.33 -1.43
N THR A 294 -7.87 22.59 -2.71
CA THR A 294 -8.83 23.25 -3.62
C THR A 294 -10.01 22.32 -3.93
N GLU A 295 -9.74 21.04 -4.20
CA GLU A 295 -10.78 20.04 -4.47
C GLU A 295 -11.74 19.87 -3.27
N LYS A 296 -11.22 19.89 -2.04
CA LYS A 296 -12.01 19.74 -0.81
C LYS A 296 -12.60 21.05 -0.28
N GLY A 297 -12.42 22.17 -0.98
CA GLY A 297 -12.94 23.48 -0.58
C GLY A 297 -12.25 24.09 0.66
N VAL A 298 -11.10 23.55 1.06
CA VAL A 298 -10.28 24.07 2.18
C VAL A 298 -9.45 25.26 1.72
N VAL A 299 -8.95 25.21 0.49
CA VAL A 299 -8.25 26.32 -0.17
C VAL A 299 -9.23 26.99 -1.12
N ALA A 300 -9.44 28.29 -0.91
CA ALA A 300 -10.28 29.10 -1.79
C ALA A 300 -9.52 29.45 -3.07
N LYS A 301 -10.17 29.25 -4.22
CA LYS A 301 -9.66 29.64 -5.53
C LYS A 301 -10.61 30.66 -6.17
N SER A 302 -10.12 31.88 -6.39
CA SER A 302 -10.87 32.96 -7.06
C SER A 302 -10.13 33.36 -8.33
N GLY A 303 -10.65 32.91 -9.48
CA GLY A 303 -9.94 33.00 -10.76
C GLY A 303 -8.62 32.21 -10.70
N ASN A 304 -7.49 32.92 -10.81
CA ASN A 304 -6.15 32.33 -10.70
C ASN A 304 -5.50 32.53 -9.32
N SER A 305 -6.21 33.10 -8.35
CA SER A 305 -5.67 33.39 -7.01
C SER A 305 -6.05 32.30 -6.01
N TYR A 306 -5.11 31.93 -5.15
CA TYR A 306 -5.29 30.94 -4.08
C TYR A 306 -5.20 31.59 -2.70
N ALA A 307 -6.08 31.18 -1.78
CA ALA A 307 -6.10 31.66 -0.40
C ALA A 307 -6.50 30.54 0.58
N PHE A 308 -5.97 30.61 1.80
CA PHE A 308 -6.37 29.75 2.92
C PHE A 308 -6.81 30.64 4.10
N GLY A 309 -8.10 30.63 4.42
CA GLY A 309 -8.69 31.62 5.32
C GLY A 309 -8.42 33.04 4.80
N GLU A 310 -7.78 33.87 5.63
CA GLU A 310 -7.38 35.24 5.25
C GLU A 310 -5.99 35.31 4.58
N VAL A 311 -5.23 34.22 4.59
CA VAL A 311 -3.87 34.17 4.06
C VAL A 311 -3.90 33.99 2.54
N LYS A 312 -3.38 34.98 1.80
CA LYS A 312 -3.20 34.89 0.35
C LYS A 312 -1.98 34.02 0.04
N LEU A 313 -2.19 32.89 -0.62
CA LEU A 313 -1.12 31.97 -1.00
C LEU A 313 -0.38 32.43 -2.26
N GLY A 314 -1.07 33.16 -3.14
CA GLY A 314 -0.49 33.76 -4.34
C GLY A 314 -1.40 33.70 -5.57
N VAL A 315 -0.94 34.33 -6.65
CA VAL A 315 -1.60 34.27 -7.96
C VAL A 315 -0.85 33.27 -8.83
N GLY A 316 -1.55 32.25 -9.30
CA GLY A 316 -1.02 31.11 -10.04
C GLY A 316 -0.58 29.95 -9.14
N ARG A 317 -0.72 28.73 -9.66
CA ARG A 317 -0.43 27.48 -8.94
C ARG A 317 1.04 27.40 -8.49
N GLU A 318 1.98 27.76 -9.36
CA GLU A 318 3.42 27.68 -9.05
C GLU A 318 3.85 28.70 -7.99
N THR A 319 3.28 29.91 -8.00
CA THR A 319 3.51 30.93 -6.95
C THR A 319 3.01 30.43 -5.60
N ALA A 320 1.81 29.86 -5.55
CA ALA A 320 1.23 29.31 -4.33
C ALA A 320 2.06 28.11 -3.81
N LYS A 321 2.53 27.23 -4.69
CA LYS A 321 3.43 26.12 -4.33
C LYS A 321 4.74 26.62 -3.71
N ALA A 322 5.35 27.66 -4.29
CA ALA A 322 6.57 28.25 -3.78
C ALA A 322 6.37 28.91 -2.41
N PHE A 323 5.27 29.64 -2.22
CA PHE A 323 4.91 30.26 -0.94
C PHE A 323 4.67 29.21 0.16
N LEU A 324 3.94 28.14 -0.15
CA LEU A 324 3.73 27.04 0.80
C LEU A 324 5.05 26.38 1.19
N LYS A 325 6.00 26.25 0.25
CA LYS A 325 7.31 25.65 0.51
C LYS A 325 8.13 26.47 1.52
N SER A 326 7.98 27.79 1.55
CA SER A 326 8.62 28.65 2.57
C SER A 326 7.89 28.67 3.92
N GLU A 327 6.67 28.12 4.02
CA GLU A 327 5.82 28.21 5.21
C GLU A 327 5.39 26.83 5.75
N PRO A 328 6.28 26.07 6.43
CA PRO A 328 5.97 24.73 6.93
C PRO A 328 4.79 24.67 7.92
N LYS A 329 4.58 25.73 8.70
CA LYS A 329 3.44 25.81 9.64
C LYS A 329 2.11 25.78 8.89
N LEU A 330 2.04 26.49 7.76
CA LEU A 330 0.84 26.57 6.94
C LEU A 330 0.53 25.25 6.23
N ILE A 331 1.57 24.54 5.76
CA ILE A 331 1.43 23.18 5.23
C ILE A 331 0.74 22.27 6.24
N LYS A 332 1.17 22.29 7.51
CA LYS A 332 0.57 21.46 8.56
C LYS A 332 -0.90 21.83 8.81
N GLN A 333 -1.22 23.12 8.90
CA GLN A 333 -2.59 23.60 9.11
C GLN A 333 -3.52 23.20 7.96
N ILE A 334 -3.10 23.39 6.70
CA ILE A 334 -3.90 23.00 5.54
C ILE A 334 -4.07 21.48 5.51
N ARG A 335 -3.02 20.71 5.79
CA ARG A 335 -3.10 19.24 5.86
C ARG A 335 -4.12 18.76 6.88
N GLU A 336 -4.11 19.31 8.09
CA GLU A 336 -5.07 18.97 9.14
C GLU A 336 -6.51 19.34 8.74
N ALA A 337 -6.70 20.52 8.14
CA ALA A 337 -8.01 20.97 7.66
C ALA A 337 -8.54 20.06 6.53
N VAL A 338 -7.69 19.66 5.58
CA VAL A 338 -8.04 18.71 4.51
C VAL A 338 -8.45 17.36 5.07
N ILE A 339 -7.66 16.80 6.00
CA ILE A 339 -7.99 15.51 6.64
C ILE A 339 -9.33 15.58 7.36
N LYS A 340 -9.58 16.69 8.07
CA LYS A 340 -10.86 16.93 8.77
C LYS A 340 -12.04 16.97 7.78
N ALA A 341 -11.93 17.75 6.71
CA ALA A 341 -12.98 17.87 5.70
C ALA A 341 -13.31 16.52 5.04
N VAL A 342 -12.30 15.69 4.77
CA VAL A 342 -12.51 14.34 4.20
C VAL A 342 -13.22 13.42 5.19
N ARG A 343 -12.82 13.43 6.46
CA ARG A 343 -13.49 12.62 7.51
C ARG A 343 -14.96 13.01 7.67
N GLU A 344 -15.26 14.31 7.70
CA GLU A 344 -16.63 14.81 7.79
C GLU A 344 -17.47 14.35 6.58
N ALA A 345 -16.92 14.45 5.37
CA ALA A 345 -17.60 13.98 4.16
C ALA A 345 -17.85 12.46 4.13
N GLU A 346 -16.98 11.66 4.75
CA GLU A 346 -17.17 10.21 4.88
C GLU A 346 -18.23 9.87 5.94
N THR A 347 -18.32 10.61 7.04
CA THR A 347 -19.36 10.41 8.07
C THR A 347 -20.77 10.73 7.57
N VAL A 348 -20.93 11.76 6.73
CA VAL A 348 -22.24 12.14 6.15
C VAL A 348 -22.75 11.09 5.14
N LYS A 349 -21.86 10.29 4.55
CA LYS A 349 -22.19 9.26 3.55
C LYS A 349 -22.53 7.88 4.15
N ALA A 350 -22.44 7.71 5.47
CA ALA A 350 -22.88 6.50 6.15
C ALA A 350 -24.24 6.77 6.81
N PRO A 351 -25.40 6.47 6.16
CA PRO A 351 -26.65 6.45 6.89
C PRO A 351 -26.55 5.38 7.96
N GLU A 352 -27.10 5.69 9.13
CA GLU A 352 -27.32 4.75 10.22
C GLU A 352 -27.86 3.43 9.65
N ARG A 353 -27.04 2.38 9.70
CA ARG A 353 -27.59 1.02 9.77
C ARG A 353 -28.24 0.93 11.15
N GLU A 354 -29.43 1.50 11.25
CA GLU A 354 -30.35 1.23 12.34
C GLU A 354 -30.41 -0.29 12.46
N MET A 355 -30.01 -0.78 13.64
CA MET A 355 -30.21 -2.15 14.04
C MET A 355 -31.70 -2.45 13.87
N ALA A 356 -32.05 -3.14 12.79
CA ALA A 356 -33.30 -3.87 12.71
C ALA A 356 -33.24 -4.94 13.80
N LYS A 357 -33.69 -4.55 15.00
CA LYS A 357 -34.17 -5.48 16.01
C LYS A 357 -35.42 -6.12 15.43
N ALA A 358 -35.29 -7.37 15.01
CA ALA A 358 -36.40 -8.30 14.86
C ALA A 358 -36.04 -9.55 15.64
#